data_AF-A0A953PPA0-F1
#
_entry.id   AF-A0A953PPA0-F1
#
_cell.length_a   1.000
_cell.length_b   1.000
_cell.length_c   1.000
_cell.angle_alpha   90.00
_cell.angle_beta   90.00
_cell.angle_gamma   90.00
#
_symmetry.space_group_name_H-M   'P 1'
#
loop_
_entity.id
_entity.type
_entity.pdbx_description
1 polymer ?
#
loop_
_entity_poly.entity_id
_entity_poly.type
_entity_poly.pdbx_seq_one_letter_code
_entity_poly.pdbx_strand_id
1 'polypeptide(L)'
;MGATGVTVVAAKNPGWGTPILNKIKELTPKPVTLLINTHTHGDHVSGNVEFPATVWRSATRSTRRTRASRTSTRSSPATAP
;
A
#
# COMPACT_ATOMS: atom_id res chain seq x y z
N MET A 1 -11.58 -0.45 -15.91
CA MET A 1 -11.21 -0.01 -14.54
C MET A 1 -11.68 1.44 -14.39
N GLY A 2 -12.54 1.76 -13.41
CA GLY A 2 -13.14 3.10 -13.20
C GLY A 2 -14.68 3.14 -13.27
N ALA A 3 -15.29 2.38 -14.20
CA ALA A 3 -16.75 2.28 -14.28
C ALA A 3 -17.36 1.52 -13.09
N THR A 4 -16.70 0.45 -12.63
CA THR A 4 -17.22 -0.51 -11.63
C THR A 4 -16.52 -0.48 -10.27
N GLY A 5 -15.46 0.33 -10.11
CA GLY A 5 -14.67 0.35 -8.89
C GLY A 5 -13.66 1.49 -8.87
N VAL A 6 -13.15 1.79 -7.67
CA VAL A 6 -12.14 2.82 -7.41
C VAL A 6 -10.74 2.20 -7.46
N THR A 7 -9.84 2.91 -8.14
CA THR A 7 -8.39 2.65 -8.12
C THR A 7 -7.72 3.67 -7.22
N VAL A 8 -6.91 3.21 -6.28
CA VAL A 8 -6.08 4.04 -5.42
C VAL A 8 -4.63 3.95 -5.87
N VAL A 9 -3.94 5.09 -5.93
CA VAL A 9 -2.52 5.18 -6.28
C VAL A 9 -1.75 5.65 -5.05
N ALA A 10 -0.88 4.77 -4.53
CA ALA A 10 -0.18 4.89 -3.25
C ALA A 10 -1.08 4.85 -1.99
N ALA A 11 -0.50 4.40 -0.87
CA ALA A 11 -1.22 4.18 0.39
C ALA A 11 -0.70 5.03 1.57
N LYS A 12 0.20 5.98 1.31
CA LYS A 12 0.79 6.87 2.32
C LYS A 12 1.55 6.10 3.43
N ASN A 13 1.91 6.82 4.50
CA ASN A 13 2.57 6.33 5.70
C ASN A 13 1.67 5.35 6.52
N PRO A 14 2.20 4.64 7.53
CA PRO A 14 1.37 3.78 8.40
C PRO A 14 0.17 4.52 8.99
N GLY A 15 -0.96 3.84 9.14
CA GLY A 15 -2.20 4.41 9.69
C GLY A 15 -3.05 5.19 8.70
N TRP A 16 -2.60 5.40 7.46
CA TRP A 16 -3.34 6.17 6.46
C TRP A 16 -4.32 5.38 5.59
N GLY A 17 -4.22 4.05 5.55
CA GLY A 17 -5.15 3.25 4.73
C GLY A 17 -6.62 3.41 5.18
N THR A 18 -6.90 3.38 6.48
CA THR A 18 -8.26 3.60 7.00
C THR A 18 -8.82 5.00 6.71
N PRO A 19 -8.10 6.11 6.98
CA PRO A 19 -8.52 7.45 6.57
C PRO A 19 -8.82 7.57 5.07
N ILE A 20 -7.97 6.99 4.21
CA ILE A 20 -8.17 7.01 2.75
C ILE A 20 -9.47 6.27 2.38
N LEU A 21 -9.68 5.06 2.91
CA LEU A 21 -10.89 4.26 2.64
C LEU A 21 -12.16 4.98 3.12
N ASN A 22 -12.10 5.63 4.29
CA ASN A 22 -13.24 6.38 4.83
C ASN A 22 -13.58 7.57 3.92
N LYS A 23 -12.58 8.34 3.48
CA LYS A 23 -12.82 9.49 2.62
C LYS A 23 -13.35 9.09 1.24
N ILE A 24 -12.90 7.96 0.69
CA ILE A 24 -13.43 7.43 -0.58
C ILE A 24 -14.91 7.08 -0.45
N LYS A 25 -15.34 6.46 0.66
CA LYS A 25 -16.75 6.10 0.89
C LYS A 25 -17.69 7.32 0.92
N GLU A 26 -17.19 8.47 1.36
CA GLU A 26 -17.96 9.73 1.31
C GLU A 26 -18.17 10.23 -0.12
N LEU A 27 -17.27 9.89 -1.05
CA LEU A 27 -17.29 10.37 -2.44
C LEU A 27 -18.01 9.43 -3.40
N THR A 28 -18.02 8.13 -3.11
CA THR A 28 -18.63 7.14 -4.00
C THR A 28 -19.00 5.86 -3.27
N PRO A 29 -20.14 5.23 -3.63
CA PRO A 29 -20.49 3.89 -3.13
C PRO A 29 -19.68 2.77 -3.81
N LYS A 30 -18.89 3.08 -4.84
CA LYS A 30 -18.13 2.08 -5.59
C LYS A 30 -17.04 1.46 -4.70
N PRO A 31 -16.82 0.13 -4.76
CA PRO A 31 -15.77 -0.51 -3.98
C PRO A 31 -14.38 -0.10 -4.47
N VAL A 32 -13.41 -0.02 -3.55
CA VAL A 32 -11.99 0.01 -3.91
C VAL A 32 -11.59 -1.39 -4.35
N THR A 33 -11.07 -1.51 -5.57
CA THR A 33 -10.74 -2.81 -6.19
C THR A 33 -9.26 -2.96 -6.52
N LEU A 34 -8.55 -1.84 -6.67
CA LEU A 34 -7.15 -1.82 -7.05
C LEU A 34 -6.38 -0.79 -6.23
N LEU A 35 -5.23 -1.21 -5.69
CA LEU A 35 -4.21 -0.37 -5.09
C LEU A 35 -2.90 -0.51 -5.88
N ILE A 36 -2.43 0.60 -6.45
CA ILE A 36 -1.19 0.66 -7.23
C ILE A 36 -0.08 1.25 -6.36
N ASN A 37 0.99 0.47 -6.14
CA ASN A 37 2.21 0.98 -5.52
C ASN A 37 3.14 1.52 -6.60
N THR A 38 3.33 2.83 -6.64
CA THR A 38 4.15 3.51 -7.65
C THR A 38 5.63 3.15 -7.52
N HIS A 39 6.16 3.19 -6.28
CA HIS A 39 7.52 2.77 -5.92
C HIS A 39 7.57 2.32 -4.45
N THR A 40 8.76 2.04 -3.91
CA THR A 40 8.92 1.30 -2.64
C THR A 40 9.07 2.13 -1.37
N HIS A 41 9.08 3.45 -1.48
CA HIS A 41 9.30 4.28 -0.30
C HIS A 41 8.14 4.17 0.67
N GLY A 42 8.45 4.29 1.96
CA GLY A 42 7.51 3.97 3.05
C GLY A 42 6.25 4.84 3.00
N ASP A 43 6.41 6.10 2.60
CA ASP A 43 5.34 7.07 2.36
C ASP A 43 4.46 6.74 1.14
N HIS A 44 4.75 5.68 0.39
CA HIS A 44 3.90 5.22 -0.71
C HIS A 44 3.24 3.87 -0.46
N VAL A 45 3.76 3.05 0.46
CA VAL A 45 3.37 1.64 0.61
C VAL A 45 3.01 1.20 2.02
N SER A 46 3.24 2.03 3.04
CA SER A 46 3.12 1.56 4.43
C SER A 46 1.68 1.45 4.88
N GLY A 47 0.77 2.28 4.36
CA GLY A 47 -0.66 2.15 4.58
C GLY A 47 -1.33 0.98 3.86
N ASN A 48 -0.56 0.08 3.22
CA ASN A 48 -1.12 -1.08 2.52
C ASN A 48 -1.76 -2.09 3.48
N VAL A 49 -1.33 -2.10 4.75
CA VAL A 49 -1.73 -3.11 5.74
C VAL A 49 -3.19 -2.96 6.16
N GLU A 50 -3.72 -1.74 6.06
CA GLU A 50 -5.12 -1.43 6.37
C GLU A 50 -6.06 -1.63 5.16
N PHE A 51 -5.53 -1.89 3.95
CA PHE A 51 -6.39 -2.24 2.80
C PHE A 51 -6.86 -3.70 2.89
N PRO A 52 -8.17 -3.96 2.71
CA PRO A 52 -8.71 -5.32 2.73
C PRO A 52 -7.99 -6.26 1.75
N ALA A 53 -7.92 -7.54 2.10
CA ALA A 53 -7.31 -8.57 1.25
C ALA A 53 -8.02 -8.74 -0.11
N THR A 54 -9.28 -8.27 -0.21
CA THR A 54 -10.06 -8.25 -1.46
C THR A 54 -9.57 -7.21 -2.48
N VAL A 55 -8.73 -6.25 -2.07
CA VAL A 55 -8.16 -5.25 -2.97
C VAL A 55 -6.95 -5.83 -3.69
N TRP A 56 -7.01 -5.85 -5.03
CA TRP A 56 -5.86 -6.26 -5.83
C TRP A 56 -4.72 -5.25 -5.68
N ARG A 57 -3.53 -5.73 -5.35
CA ARG A 57 -2.33 -4.90 -5.19
C ARG A 57 -1.38 -5.11 -6.36
N SER A 58 -1.18 -4.07 -7.15
CA SER A 58 -0.16 -4.07 -8.21
C SER A 58 1.08 -3.29 -7.78
N ALA A 59 2.23 -3.75 -8.23
CA ALA A 59 3.52 -3.11 -8.04
C ALA A 59 4.47 -3.56 -9.15
N THR A 60 5.37 -2.68 -9.58
CA THR A 60 6.44 -3.05 -10.52
C THR A 60 7.34 -4.14 -9.93
N ARG A 61 7.95 -4.99 -10.78
CA ARG A 61 8.86 -6.07 -10.35
C ARG A 61 9.99 -5.57 -9.45
N SER A 62 10.59 -4.43 -9.77
CA SER A 62 11.62 -3.78 -8.95
C SER A 62 11.08 -3.43 -7.56
N THR A 63 9.87 -2.87 -7.51
CA THR A 63 9.20 -2.51 -6.26
C THR A 63 8.97 -3.73 -5.36
N ARG A 64 8.49 -4.82 -5.95
CA ARG A 64 8.28 -6.09 -5.23
C ARG A 64 9.61 -6.67 -4.72
N ARG A 65 10.67 -6.63 -5.53
CA ARG A 65 11.99 -7.20 -5.21
C ARG A 65 12.66 -6.44 -4.06
N THR A 66 12.71 -5.11 -4.11
CA THR A 66 13.32 -4.29 -3.05
C THR A 66 12.54 -4.39 -1.74
N ARG A 67 11.20 -4.52 -1.80
CA ARG A 67 10.40 -4.74 -0.59
C ARG A 67 10.69 -6.11 0.03
N ALA A 68 10.80 -7.17 -0.78
CA ALA A 68 11.17 -8.50 -0.30
C ALA A 68 12.59 -8.52 0.31
N SER A 69 13.56 -7.80 -0.30
CA SER A 69 14.92 -7.74 0.22
C SER A 69 15.03 -6.92 1.52
N ARG A 70 14.26 -5.83 1.67
CA ARG A 70 14.24 -5.02 2.89
C ARG A 70 13.64 -5.74 4.11
N THR A 71 12.70 -6.67 3.89
CA THR A 71 12.21 -7.54 4.97
C THR A 71 13.29 -8.51 5.44
N SER A 72 14.22 -8.89 4.56
CA SER A 72 15.32 -9.81 4.89
C SER A 72 16.48 -9.14 5.64
N THR A 73 16.70 -7.83 5.50
CA THR A 73 17.87 -7.14 6.08
C THR A 73 17.61 -6.47 7.43
N ARG A 74 16.40 -6.57 7.99
CA ARG A 74 16.06 -5.98 9.31
C ARG A 74 16.29 -6.94 10.48
N SER A 75 16.90 -8.10 10.23
CA SER A 75 17.20 -9.14 11.23
C SER A 75 18.65 -9.14 11.72
N SER A 76 19.31 -7.99 11.78
CA SER A 76 20.61 -7.85 12.45
C SER A 76 20.45 -6.92 13.65
N PRO A 77 20.64 -7.41 14.89
CA PRO A 77 20.69 -6.52 16.04
C PRO A 77 21.95 -5.68 15.90
N ALA A 78 21.80 -4.36 15.84
CA ALA A 78 22.92 -3.46 16.00
C ALA A 78 23.38 -3.56 17.45
N THR A 79 24.47 -4.29 17.70
CA THR A 79 25.25 -4.13 18.93
C THR A 79 25.84 -2.72 18.89
N ALA A 80 25.33 -1.84 19.75
CA ALA A 80 25.90 -0.51 19.96
C ALA A 80 27.21 -0.63 20.78
N PRO A 81 28.21 0.21 20.53
CA PRO A 81 29.39 0.33 21.39
C PRO A 81 29.06 0.94 22.75
#